data_AF-A0A530GFV0-F1
#
_entry.id   AF-A0A530GFV0-F1
#
_cell.length_a   1.000
_cell.length_b   1.000
_cell.length_c   1.000
_cell.angle_alpha   90.00
_cell.angle_beta   90.00
_cell.angle_gamma   90.00
#
_symmetry.space_group_name_H-M   'P 1'
#
loop_
_entity.id
_entity.type
_entity.pdbx_description
1 polymer ?
#
loop_
_entity_poly.entity_id
_entity_poly.type
_entity_poly.pdbx_seq_one_letter_code
_entity_poly.pdbx_strand_id
1 'polypeptide(L)'
;AVIGFGHVGPVTDEGWTWAHHQGVLAVQKAFPKLKKVLEVENVPYSADATRIYRQFVSEGANLIFDTSSTGDFLHEVVKRAPDVGFMECDGRTTMDNLGWYYLNHWYPTYVLG
;
A
#
# COMPACT_ATOMS: atom_id res chain seq x y z
N ALA A 1 14.45 2.98 -7.68
CA ALA A 1 13.07 2.49 -7.84
C ALA A 1 12.09 3.64 -7.63
N VAL A 2 10.89 3.53 -8.18
CA VAL A 2 9.72 4.34 -7.82
C VAL A 2 8.80 3.46 -6.97
N ILE A 3 8.26 3.98 -5.87
CA ILE A 3 7.39 3.21 -4.96
C ILE A 3 6.08 3.96 -4.78
N GLY A 4 4.94 3.26 -4.86
CA GLY A 4 3.61 3.83 -4.62
C GLY A 4 2.99 3.37 -3.31
N PHE A 5 2.27 4.26 -2.63
CA PHE A 5 1.50 3.99 -1.42
C PHE A 5 0.07 4.49 -1.59
N GLY A 6 -0.90 3.59 -1.48
CA GLY A 6 -2.33 3.90 -1.42
C GLY A 6 -2.83 3.84 0.02
N HIS A 7 -3.35 4.96 0.53
CA HIS A 7 -3.88 5.07 1.88
C HIS A 7 -5.39 5.14 1.89
N VAL A 8 -6.03 4.42 2.82
CA VAL A 8 -7.49 4.39 2.96
C VAL A 8 -8.06 5.69 3.51
N GLY A 9 -7.28 6.42 4.33
CA GLY A 9 -7.69 7.67 4.96
C GLY A 9 -6.68 8.80 4.74
N PRO A 10 -6.82 9.90 5.50
CA PRO A 10 -5.87 11.00 5.46
C PRO A 10 -4.68 10.77 6.40
N VAL A 11 -3.49 11.28 6.06
CA VAL A 11 -2.28 11.19 6.90
C VAL A 11 -2.42 11.94 8.23
N THR A 12 -3.43 12.78 8.37
CA THR A 12 -3.78 13.50 9.60
C THR A 12 -4.73 12.73 10.51
N ASP A 13 -4.98 11.43 10.26
CA ASP A 13 -5.86 10.61 11.10
C ASP A 13 -5.27 10.27 12.49
N GLU A 14 -4.00 10.61 12.72
CA GLU A 14 -3.24 10.34 13.96
C GLU A 14 -3.28 8.87 14.42
N GLY A 15 -3.51 7.96 13.49
CA GLY A 15 -3.69 6.54 13.76
C GLY A 15 -3.13 5.68 12.65
N TRP A 16 -4.02 5.01 11.91
CA TRP A 16 -3.66 4.00 10.92
C TRP A 16 -2.86 4.58 9.76
N THR A 17 -3.43 5.57 9.08
CA THR A 17 -2.81 6.17 7.89
C THR A 17 -1.57 6.96 8.29
N TRP A 18 -1.64 7.72 9.38
CA TRP A 18 -0.49 8.42 9.92
C TRP A 18 0.68 7.47 10.20
N ALA A 19 0.44 6.30 10.81
CA ALA A 19 1.49 5.32 11.08
C ALA A 19 2.10 4.74 9.78
N HIS A 20 1.27 4.45 8.78
CA HIS A 20 1.77 4.06 7.46
C HIS A 20 2.60 5.16 6.81
N HIS A 21 2.18 6.43 6.90
CA HIS A 21 2.93 7.59 6.42
C HIS A 21 4.28 7.74 7.13
N GLN A 22 4.35 7.51 8.44
CA GLN A 22 5.65 7.45 9.14
C GLN A 22 6.56 6.37 8.55
N GLY A 23 6.00 5.24 8.14
CA GLY A 23 6.71 4.20 7.37
C GLY A 23 7.23 4.72 6.02
N VAL A 24 6.43 5.49 5.28
CA VAL A 24 6.86 6.14 4.02
C VAL A 24 8.06 7.06 4.26
N LEU A 25 8.01 7.92 5.29
CA LEU A 25 9.10 8.80 5.66
C LEU A 25 10.37 8.03 6.06
N ALA A 26 10.20 6.92 6.79
CA ALA A 26 11.31 6.04 7.16
C ALA A 26 11.96 5.39 5.92
N VAL A 27 11.17 4.96 4.93
CA VAL A 27 11.66 4.43 3.65
C VAL A 27 12.44 5.49 2.88
N GLN A 28 11.92 6.72 2.77
CA GLN A 28 12.63 7.82 2.11
C GLN A 28 13.98 8.11 2.78
N LYS A 29 14.01 8.12 4.12
CA LYS A 29 15.24 8.33 4.90
C LYS A 29 16.24 7.19 4.74
N ALA A 30 15.79 5.95 4.74
CA ALA A 30 16.65 4.77 4.62
C ALA A 30 17.20 4.58 3.20
N PHE A 31 16.44 4.99 2.17
CA PHE A 31 16.79 4.82 0.76
C PHE A 31 16.84 6.17 0.02
N PRO A 32 17.85 7.02 0.28
CA PRO A 32 17.95 8.36 -0.32
C PRO A 32 18.16 8.37 -1.84
N LYS A 33 18.44 7.21 -2.44
CA LYS A 33 18.56 7.02 -3.90
C LYS A 33 17.26 6.60 -4.59
N LEU A 34 16.15 6.54 -3.86
CA LEU A 34 14.82 6.34 -4.46
C LEU A 34 14.54 7.47 -5.44
N LYS A 35 14.01 7.12 -6.62
CA LYS A 35 13.76 8.11 -7.69
C LYS A 35 12.56 8.98 -7.34
N LYS A 36 11.50 8.35 -6.83
CA LYS A 36 10.23 8.99 -6.49
C LYS A 36 9.45 8.10 -5.53
N VAL A 37 8.69 8.71 -4.63
CA VAL A 37 7.63 8.06 -3.86
C VAL A 37 6.31 8.70 -4.29
N LEU A 38 5.34 7.86 -4.65
CA LEU A 38 3.97 8.25 -4.95
C LEU A 38 3.13 7.92 -3.71
N GLU A 39 2.31 8.85 -3.29
CA GLU A 39 1.46 8.69 -2.12
C GLU A 39 0.10 9.31 -2.42
N VAL A 40 -0.97 8.54 -2.20
CA VAL A 40 -2.35 9.00 -2.40
C VAL A 40 -3.17 8.64 -1.18
N GLU A 41 -3.80 9.64 -0.60
CA GLU A 41 -4.73 9.53 0.53
C GLU A 41 -6.16 9.23 0.07
N ASN A 42 -6.98 8.71 0.99
CA ASN A 42 -8.41 8.48 0.80
C ASN A 42 -8.76 7.60 -0.42
N VAL A 43 -8.00 6.53 -0.65
CA VAL A 43 -8.28 5.51 -1.66
C VAL A 43 -9.57 4.76 -1.25
N PRO A 44 -10.66 4.87 -2.04
CA PRO A 44 -11.94 4.27 -1.69
C PRO A 44 -11.98 2.77 -2.01
N TYR A 45 -12.81 2.01 -1.29
CA TYR A 45 -13.12 0.63 -1.66
C TYR A 45 -14.11 0.58 -2.84
N SER A 46 -13.63 0.91 -4.03
CA SER A 46 -14.41 0.96 -5.27
C SER A 46 -13.50 0.83 -6.50
N ALA A 47 -14.09 0.87 -7.71
CA ALA A 47 -13.33 0.87 -8.97
C ALA A 47 -12.33 2.04 -9.09
N ASP A 48 -12.48 3.12 -8.30
CA ASP A 48 -11.52 4.20 -8.25
C ASP A 48 -10.17 3.76 -7.65
N ALA A 49 -10.13 2.77 -6.74
CA ALA A 49 -8.88 2.18 -6.28
C ALA A 49 -8.10 1.54 -7.43
N THR A 50 -8.77 0.74 -8.27
CA THR A 50 -8.17 0.15 -9.47
C THR A 50 -7.57 1.22 -10.38
N ARG A 51 -8.25 2.36 -10.56
CA ARG A 51 -7.75 3.48 -11.35
C ARG A 51 -6.49 4.09 -10.74
N ILE A 52 -6.47 4.31 -9.42
CA ILE A 52 -5.32 4.86 -8.69
C ILE A 52 -4.11 3.92 -8.79
N TYR A 53 -4.30 2.62 -8.57
CA TYR A 53 -3.19 1.66 -8.68
C TYR A 53 -2.67 1.52 -10.11
N ARG A 54 -3.54 1.59 -11.13
CA ARG A 54 -3.10 1.68 -12.53
C ARG A 54 -2.30 2.94 -12.82
N GLN A 55 -2.65 4.06 -12.19
CA GLN A 55 -1.88 5.29 -12.31
C GLN A 55 -0.47 5.12 -11.73
N PHE A 56 -0.32 4.50 -10.55
CA PHE A 56 1.01 4.20 -10.00
C PHE A 56 1.87 3.34 -10.93
N VAL A 57 1.28 2.29 -11.52
CA VAL A 57 1.96 1.46 -12.53
C VAL A 57 2.38 2.31 -13.73
N SER A 58 1.49 3.18 -14.23
CA SER A 58 1.75 4.04 -15.39
C SER A 58 2.83 5.09 -15.11
N GLU A 59 2.95 5.54 -13.86
CA GLU A 59 4.03 6.43 -13.38
C GLU A 59 5.36 5.70 -13.14
N GLY A 60 5.43 4.40 -13.45
CA GLY A 60 6.64 3.60 -13.41
C GLY A 60 6.99 3.06 -12.03
N ALA A 61 6.01 2.92 -11.13
CA ALA A 61 6.21 2.25 -9.85
C ALA A 61 6.75 0.83 -10.03
N ASN A 62 7.80 0.50 -9.31
CA ASN A 62 8.38 -0.84 -9.25
C ASN A 62 7.77 -1.68 -8.12
N LEU A 63 7.27 -1.00 -7.09
CA LEU A 63 6.63 -1.60 -5.91
C LEU A 63 5.46 -0.72 -5.48
N ILE A 64 4.31 -1.33 -5.21
CA ILE A 64 3.09 -0.64 -4.76
C ILE A 64 2.60 -1.26 -3.46
N PHE A 65 2.35 -0.42 -2.46
CA PHE A 65 1.73 -0.80 -1.20
C PHE A 65 0.28 -0.34 -1.20
N ASP A 66 -0.64 -1.28 -1.05
CA ASP A 66 -1.98 -1.02 -0.57
C ASP A 66 -1.94 -1.09 0.95
N THR A 67 -2.16 0.04 1.62
CA THR A 67 -2.13 0.12 3.09
C THR A 67 -3.48 -0.22 3.73
N SER A 68 -4.39 -0.77 2.94
CA SER A 68 -5.61 -1.43 3.37
C SER A 68 -5.82 -2.68 2.50
N SER A 69 -6.92 -3.39 2.71
CA SER A 69 -7.31 -4.53 1.87
C SER A 69 -8.35 -4.05 0.85
N THR A 70 -7.92 -3.60 -0.33
CA THR A 70 -8.85 -3.29 -1.44
C THR A 70 -9.22 -4.51 -2.29
N GLY A 71 -8.61 -5.67 -2.03
CA GLY A 71 -9.02 -6.97 -2.55
C GLY A 71 -9.04 -7.03 -4.08
N ASP A 72 -10.17 -7.45 -4.64
CA ASP A 72 -10.33 -7.66 -6.08
C ASP A 72 -9.96 -6.41 -6.92
N PHE A 73 -10.18 -5.20 -6.38
CA PHE A 73 -9.83 -3.95 -7.05
C PHE A 73 -8.33 -3.80 -7.29
N LEU A 74 -7.50 -4.23 -6.33
CA LEU A 74 -6.05 -4.30 -6.47
C LEU A 74 -5.64 -5.50 -7.34
N HIS A 75 -6.24 -6.67 -7.09
CA HIS A 75 -5.88 -7.92 -7.75
C HIS A 75 -6.05 -7.86 -9.27
N GLU A 76 -7.04 -7.11 -9.77
CA GLU A 76 -7.18 -6.84 -11.21
C GLU A 76 -5.99 -6.08 -11.81
N VAL A 77 -5.36 -5.18 -11.05
CA VAL A 77 -4.17 -4.43 -11.49
C VAL A 77 -2.94 -5.31 -11.44
N VAL A 78 -2.79 -6.08 -10.36
CA VAL A 78 -1.70 -7.05 -10.15
C VAL A 78 -1.56 -7.98 -11.35
N LYS A 79 -2.66 -8.60 -11.79
CA LYS A 79 -2.70 -9.52 -12.94
C LYS A 79 -2.28 -8.87 -14.27
N ARG A 80 -2.39 -7.55 -14.39
CA ARG A 80 -2.06 -6.80 -15.61
C ARG A 80 -0.67 -6.15 -15.56
N ALA A 81 0.02 -6.22 -14.43
CA ALA A 81 1.31 -5.58 -14.19
C ALA A 81 2.33 -6.57 -13.60
N PRO A 82 2.71 -7.64 -14.33
CA PRO A 82 3.56 -8.70 -13.81
C PRO A 82 4.97 -8.21 -13.41
N ASP A 83 5.45 -7.12 -13.99
CA ASP A 83 6.77 -6.54 -13.70
C ASP A 83 6.80 -5.64 -12.45
N VAL A 84 5.64 -5.41 -11.81
CA VAL A 84 5.49 -4.56 -10.62
C VAL A 84 5.21 -5.44 -9.41
N GLY A 85 5.95 -5.22 -8.32
CA GLY A 85 5.65 -5.87 -7.05
C GLY A 85 4.50 -5.18 -6.31
N PHE A 86 3.68 -5.96 -5.62
CA PHE A 86 2.56 -5.48 -4.83
C PHE A 86 2.58 -6.04 -3.42
N MET A 87 2.18 -5.22 -2.45
CA MET A 87 2.02 -5.60 -1.05
C MET A 87 0.66 -5.11 -0.54
N GLU A 88 -0.21 -6.02 -0.12
CA GLU A 88 -1.54 -5.71 0.42
C GLU A 88 -1.57 -5.85 1.95
N CYS A 89 -1.99 -4.80 2.65
CA CYS A 89 -2.15 -4.83 4.11
C CYS A 89 -3.43 -5.56 4.51
N ASP A 90 -3.35 -6.53 5.42
CA ASP A 90 -4.47 -7.43 5.79
C ASP A 90 -5.06 -8.24 4.60
N GLY A 91 -4.28 -8.39 3.52
CA GLY A 91 -4.63 -9.25 2.40
C GLY A 91 -4.68 -10.73 2.79
N ARG A 92 -5.44 -11.54 2.04
CA ARG A 92 -5.53 -13.01 2.21
C ARG A 92 -5.14 -13.79 0.96
N THR A 93 -4.81 -13.10 -0.12
CA THR A 93 -4.48 -13.67 -1.42
C THR A 93 -3.02 -13.39 -1.74
N THR A 94 -2.32 -14.38 -2.31
CA THR A 94 -0.98 -14.24 -2.84
C THR A 94 -0.97 -14.56 -4.33
N MET A 95 -0.14 -13.84 -5.09
CA MET A 95 0.15 -14.12 -6.50
C MET A 95 1.67 -13.98 -6.72
N ASP A 96 2.17 -14.33 -7.90
CA ASP A 96 3.62 -14.29 -8.19
C ASP A 96 4.26 -12.91 -7.92
N ASN A 97 3.49 -11.84 -8.10
CA ASN A 97 3.90 -10.45 -7.85
C ASN A 97 3.08 -9.75 -6.74
N LEU A 98 2.32 -10.48 -5.93
CA LEU A 98 1.52 -9.94 -4.82
C LEU A 98 1.80 -10.70 -3.51
N GLY A 99 2.38 -9.99 -2.54
CA GLY A 99 2.45 -10.42 -1.15
C GLY A 99 1.42 -9.69 -0.29
N TRP A 100 1.23 -10.19 0.94
CA TRP A 100 0.45 -9.49 1.96
C TRP A 100 1.29 -9.32 3.23
N TYR A 101 0.92 -8.33 4.05
CA TYR A 101 1.53 -8.10 5.34
C TYR A 101 0.48 -7.62 6.35
N TYR A 102 0.70 -7.90 7.63
CA TYR A 102 -0.13 -7.37 8.69
C TYR A 102 0.61 -7.41 10.03
N LEU A 103 0.16 -6.62 10.99
CA LEU A 103 0.68 -6.65 12.35
C LEU A 103 -0.09 -7.65 13.22
N ASN A 104 0.59 -8.23 14.20
CA ASN A 104 -0.05 -9.02 15.26
C ASN A 104 -0.81 -8.12 16.26
N HIS A 105 -1.75 -7.31 15.77
CA HIS A 105 -2.48 -6.32 16.57
C HIS A 105 -3.31 -6.95 17.69
N TRP A 106 -3.69 -8.22 17.56
CA TRP A 106 -4.38 -8.97 18.60
C TRP A 106 -3.59 -9.01 19.92
N TYR A 107 -2.26 -8.98 19.87
CA TYR A 107 -1.42 -9.01 21.07
C TYR A 107 -1.54 -7.73 21.90
N PRO A 108 -1.31 -6.51 21.36
CA PRO A 108 -1.58 -5.29 22.10
C PRO A 108 -3.05 -5.13 22.47
N THR A 109 -4.00 -5.55 21.62
CA THR A 109 -5.44 -5.51 21.99
C THR A 109 -5.72 -6.38 23.23
N TYR A 110 -5.16 -7.59 23.30
CA TYR A 110 -5.30 -8.46 24.48
C TYR A 110 -4.73 -7.84 25.76
N VAL A 111 -3.58 -7.16 25.65
CA VAL A 111 -2.95 -6.47 26.80
C VAL A 111 -3.80 -5.29 27.28
N LEU A 112 -4.55 -4.63 26.40
CA LEU A 112 -5.42 -3.49 26.74
C LEU A 112 -6.71 -3.89 27.47
N GLY A 113 -7.19 -5.13 27.30
CA GLY A 113 -8.41 -5.67 27.93
C GLY A 113 -9.54 -5.89 26.95
#